data_AF-A0A7R9Z9W2-F1
#
_entry.id   AF-A0A7R9Z9W2-F1
#
_cell.length_a   1.000
_cell.length_b   1.000
_cell.length_c   1.000
_cell.angle_alpha   90.00
_cell.angle_beta   90.00
_cell.angle_gamma   90.00
#
_symmetry.space_group_name_H-M   'P 1'
#
loop_
_entity.id
_entity.type
_entity.pdbx_description
1 polymer ?
#
loop_
_entity_poly.entity_id
_entity_poly.type
_entity_poly.pdbx_seq_one_letter_code
_entity_poly.pdbx_strand_id
1 'polypeptide(L)'
;KDALLEDASAFKNWYDMEAPEECKFPVEACNDLSPLERLCVVRVLRPDRCFNAARLFVAEQMGDQFLQPPLVNYQRVFEQSSPLSPTIFILSPGADPQADIQALACDLGFELKFVSLGQGQGPVAMQTLDEGKRHGHWVLLQ
;
A
#
# COMPACT_ATOMS: atom_id res chain seq x y z
N LYS A 1 -21.30 26.77 -14.82
CA LYS A 1 -22.64 26.16 -14.98
C LYS A 1 -23.08 26.25 -16.43
N ASP A 2 -22.80 27.35 -17.11
CA ASP A 2 -23.23 27.60 -18.49
C ASP A 2 -22.47 26.77 -19.53
N ALA A 3 -21.14 26.62 -19.42
CA ALA A 3 -20.34 25.82 -20.36
C ALA A 3 -20.69 24.31 -20.42
N LEU A 4 -21.22 23.74 -19.32
CA LEU A 4 -21.68 22.34 -19.27
C LEU A 4 -22.98 22.13 -20.05
N LEU A 5 -23.79 23.18 -20.19
CA LEU A 5 -25.09 23.15 -20.86
C LEU A 5 -24.97 23.46 -22.36
N GLU A 6 -23.88 24.13 -22.77
CA GLU A 6 -23.62 24.48 -24.16
C GLU A 6 -23.30 23.26 -25.04
N ASP A 7 -22.63 22.23 -24.50
CA ASP A 7 -22.35 20.97 -25.22
C ASP A 7 -22.72 19.71 -24.42
N ALA A 8 -24.01 19.61 -24.09
CA ALA A 8 -24.55 18.46 -23.36
C ALA A 8 -24.32 17.13 -24.10
N SER A 9 -24.29 17.13 -25.44
CA SER A 9 -24.04 15.94 -26.24
C SER A 9 -22.61 15.42 -26.09
N ALA A 10 -21.60 16.29 -26.13
CA ALA A 10 -20.22 15.87 -25.98
C ALA A 10 -19.93 15.43 -24.54
N PHE A 11 -20.52 16.09 -23.54
CA PHE A 11 -20.47 15.61 -22.15
C PHE A 11 -21.13 14.27 -21.96
N LYS A 12 -22.28 14.03 -22.59
CA LYS A 12 -22.93 12.72 -22.56
C LYS A 12 -22.03 11.65 -23.18
N ASN A 13 -21.42 11.93 -24.33
CA ASN A 13 -20.51 10.99 -24.99
C ASN A 13 -19.29 10.68 -24.13
N TRP A 14 -18.66 11.69 -23.53
CA TRP A 14 -17.57 11.49 -22.57
C TRP A 14 -18.02 10.71 -21.35
N TYR A 15 -19.17 11.08 -20.76
CA TYR A 15 -19.75 10.39 -19.61
C TYR A 15 -20.03 8.92 -19.90
N ASP A 16 -20.47 8.57 -21.11
CA ASP A 16 -20.79 7.21 -21.52
C ASP A 16 -19.54 6.36 -21.85
N MET A 17 -18.33 6.95 -21.87
CA MET A 17 -17.09 6.20 -22.07
C MET A 17 -16.79 5.24 -20.91
N GLU A 18 -16.06 4.17 -21.20
CA GLU A 18 -15.61 3.23 -20.17
C GLU A 18 -14.56 3.87 -19.24
N ALA A 19 -13.58 4.58 -19.82
CA ALA A 19 -12.47 5.23 -19.13
C ALA A 19 -12.39 6.75 -19.44
N PRO A 20 -13.40 7.53 -19.07
CA PRO A 20 -13.46 8.97 -19.38
C PRO A 20 -12.33 9.78 -18.73
N GLU A 21 -11.79 9.33 -17.59
CA GLU A 21 -10.71 9.98 -16.87
C GLU A 21 -9.36 9.97 -17.61
N GLU A 22 -9.20 9.08 -18.60
CA GLU A 22 -8.02 9.00 -19.48
C GLU A 22 -8.17 9.87 -20.74
N CYS A 23 -9.37 10.40 -20.97
CA CYS A 23 -9.71 11.18 -22.15
C CYS A 23 -9.72 12.69 -21.84
N LYS A 24 -9.51 13.51 -22.87
CA LYS A 24 -9.68 14.97 -22.75
C LYS A 24 -11.13 15.30 -22.40
N PHE A 25 -11.32 16.36 -21.63
CA PHE A 25 -12.65 16.86 -21.36
C PHE A 25 -13.26 17.44 -22.65
N PRO A 26 -14.58 17.28 -22.85
CA PRO A 26 -15.29 17.83 -24.00
C PRO A 26 -15.23 19.36 -24.09
N VAL A 27 -15.14 20.02 -22.94
CA VAL A 27 -14.98 21.48 -22.86
C VAL A 27 -13.52 21.84 -22.70
N GLU A 28 -13.00 22.63 -23.63
CA GLU A 28 -11.60 23.05 -23.63
C GLU A 28 -11.19 23.78 -22.36
N ALA A 29 -12.07 24.62 -21.78
CA ALA A 29 -11.81 25.26 -20.49
C ALA A 29 -11.62 24.25 -19.34
N CYS A 30 -12.14 23.03 -19.45
CA CYS A 30 -11.91 21.96 -18.49
C CYS A 30 -10.55 21.26 -18.71
N ASN A 31 -9.94 21.39 -19.89
CA ASN A 31 -8.59 20.88 -20.16
C ASN A 31 -7.50 21.75 -19.53
N ASP A 32 -7.78 23.02 -19.25
CA ASP A 32 -6.88 23.95 -18.54
C ASP A 32 -6.91 23.78 -17.01
N LEU A 33 -7.76 22.87 -16.49
CA LEU A 33 -7.86 22.60 -15.07
C LEU A 33 -6.59 21.94 -14.53
N SER A 34 -6.23 22.31 -13.30
CA SER A 34 -5.18 21.61 -12.56
C SER A 34 -5.54 20.13 -12.34
N PRO A 35 -4.55 19.26 -12.10
CA PRO A 35 -4.80 17.83 -11.91
C PRO A 35 -5.79 17.52 -10.79
N LEU A 36 -5.77 18.32 -9.70
CA LEU A 36 -6.72 18.19 -8.60
C LEU A 36 -8.13 18.62 -9.00
N GLU A 37 -8.27 19.70 -9.76
CA GLU A 37 -9.57 20.16 -10.25
C GLU A 37 -10.19 19.16 -11.24
N ARG A 38 -9.40 18.56 -12.13
CA ARG A 38 -9.86 17.48 -13.01
C ARG A 38 -10.38 16.28 -12.21
N LEU A 39 -9.66 15.88 -11.16
CA LEU A 39 -10.12 14.83 -10.24
C LEU A 39 -11.46 15.20 -9.59
N CYS A 40 -11.64 16.45 -9.16
CA CYS A 40 -12.91 16.94 -8.61
C CYS A 40 -14.06 16.85 -9.64
N VAL A 41 -13.80 17.13 -10.93
CA VAL A 41 -14.81 16.99 -11.98
C VAL A 41 -15.23 15.53 -12.14
N VAL A 42 -14.27 14.59 -12.23
CA VAL A 42 -14.58 13.15 -12.32
C VAL A 42 -15.29 12.67 -11.06
N ARG A 43 -14.89 13.12 -9.87
CA ARG A 43 -15.53 12.81 -8.58
C ARG A 43 -17.02 13.14 -8.57
N VAL A 44 -17.40 14.27 -9.17
CA VAL A 44 -18.79 14.75 -9.21
C VAL A 44 -19.59 14.06 -10.32
N LEU A 45 -19.00 13.87 -11.50
CA LEU A 45 -19.71 13.36 -12.67
C LEU A 45 -19.68 11.83 -12.77
N ARG A 46 -18.53 11.18 -12.56
CA ARG A 46 -18.32 9.72 -12.66
C ARG A 46 -17.69 9.18 -11.38
N PRO A 47 -18.43 9.14 -10.25
CA PRO A 47 -17.90 8.72 -8.97
C PRO A 47 -17.35 7.28 -8.97
N ASP A 48 -17.86 6.43 -9.86
CA ASP A 48 -17.38 5.06 -10.10
C ASP A 48 -15.94 5.03 -10.65
N ARG A 49 -15.52 6.06 -11.41
CA ARG A 49 -14.15 6.21 -11.95
C ARG A 49 -13.22 7.00 -11.05
N CYS A 50 -13.71 7.47 -9.89
CA CYS A 50 -12.92 8.31 -8.99
C CYS A 50 -11.62 7.64 -8.52
N PHE A 51 -11.62 6.31 -8.34
CA PHE A 51 -10.42 5.58 -7.95
C PHE A 51 -9.34 5.67 -9.04
N ASN A 52 -9.70 5.44 -10.30
CA ASN A 52 -8.76 5.53 -11.41
C ASN A 52 -8.29 6.96 -11.65
N ALA A 53 -9.18 7.94 -11.56
CA ALA A 53 -8.81 9.36 -11.66
C ALA A 53 -7.83 9.76 -10.54
N ALA A 54 -8.01 9.24 -9.33
CA ALA A 54 -7.07 9.47 -8.22
C ALA A 54 -5.71 8.81 -8.49
N ARG A 55 -5.67 7.63 -9.11
CA ARG A 55 -4.41 7.00 -9.54
C ARG A 55 -3.67 7.85 -10.56
N LEU A 56 -4.37 8.35 -11.58
CA LEU A 56 -3.77 9.25 -12.59
C LEU A 56 -3.22 10.54 -11.94
N PHE A 57 -3.98 11.12 -11.00
CA PHE A 57 -3.53 12.28 -10.24
C PHE A 57 -2.22 12.00 -9.47
N VAL A 58 -2.15 10.88 -8.75
CA VAL A 58 -0.93 10.50 -8.02
C VAL A 58 0.24 10.22 -8.97
N ALA A 59 0.00 9.53 -10.09
CA ALA A 59 1.03 9.29 -11.11
C ALA A 59 1.61 10.60 -11.64
N GLU A 60 0.75 11.57 -11.97
CA GLU A 60 1.16 12.85 -12.54
C GLU A 60 1.87 13.75 -11.51
N GLN A 61 1.43 13.73 -10.24
CA GLN A 61 2.00 14.61 -9.21
C GLN A 61 3.22 14.04 -8.50
N MET A 62 3.28 12.72 -8.32
CA MET A 62 4.29 12.05 -7.48
C MET A 62 5.09 10.99 -8.25
N GLY A 63 4.55 10.46 -9.35
CA GLY A 63 5.16 9.40 -10.16
C GLY A 63 4.56 8.02 -9.89
N ASP A 64 4.68 7.14 -10.87
CA ASP A 64 4.10 5.78 -10.85
C ASP A 64 4.61 4.89 -9.71
N GLN A 65 5.80 5.18 -9.16
CA GLN A 65 6.34 4.45 -8.02
C GLN A 65 5.47 4.55 -6.76
N PHE A 66 4.60 5.58 -6.66
CA PHE A 66 3.64 5.72 -5.57
C PHE A 66 2.32 4.97 -5.81
N LEU A 67 2.14 4.40 -7.01
CA LEU A 67 1.00 3.53 -7.33
C LEU A 67 1.32 2.05 -7.13
N GLN A 68 2.62 1.69 -7.12
CA GLN A 68 3.04 0.32 -6.96
C GLN A 68 3.19 -0.02 -5.48
N PRO A 69 2.64 -1.16 -5.01
CA PRO A 69 2.90 -1.63 -3.66
C PRO A 69 4.41 -1.86 -3.49
N PRO A 70 5.02 -1.40 -2.39
CA PRO A 70 6.44 -1.60 -2.17
C PRO A 70 6.73 -3.11 -2.01
N LEU A 71 7.80 -3.57 -2.65
CA LEU A 71 8.34 -4.89 -2.38
C LEU A 71 8.84 -4.94 -0.94
N VAL A 72 8.41 -5.96 -0.19
CA VAL A 72 8.88 -6.16 1.18
C VAL A 72 10.37 -6.51 1.13
N ASN A 73 11.17 -5.76 1.87
CA ASN A 73 12.60 -6.01 2.01
C ASN A 73 12.92 -6.14 3.50
N TYR A 74 13.08 -7.39 3.97
CA TYR A 74 13.31 -7.68 5.38
C TYR A 74 14.62 -7.10 5.92
N GLN A 75 15.66 -6.97 5.08
CA GLN A 75 16.90 -6.31 5.48
C GLN A 75 16.67 -4.83 5.82
N ARG A 76 15.94 -4.10 4.96
CA ARG A 76 15.59 -2.69 5.24
C ARG A 76 14.70 -2.56 6.47
N VAL A 77 13.77 -3.49 6.67
CA VAL A 77 12.94 -3.52 7.88
C VAL A 77 13.82 -3.70 9.11
N PHE A 78 14.80 -4.61 9.07
CA PHE A 78 15.75 -4.81 10.16
C PHE A 78 16.61 -3.56 10.42
N GLU A 79 17.15 -2.93 9.39
CA GLU A 79 17.95 -1.69 9.49
C GLU A 79 17.17 -0.52 10.14
N GLN A 80 15.85 -0.51 10.00
CA GLN A 80 14.95 0.48 10.60
C GLN A 80 14.36 0.03 11.95
N SER A 81 14.59 -1.21 12.35
CA SER A 81 14.05 -1.79 13.58
C SER A 81 14.89 -1.43 14.81
N SER A 82 14.36 -1.71 16.00
CA SER A 82 15.06 -1.53 17.27
C SER A 82 14.82 -2.74 18.18
N PRO A 83 15.82 -3.20 18.95
CA PRO A 83 15.62 -4.27 19.92
C PRO A 83 14.63 -3.90 21.05
N LEU A 84 14.28 -2.61 21.18
CA LEU A 84 13.30 -2.12 22.15
C LEU A 84 11.88 -2.03 21.57
N SER A 85 11.71 -2.23 20.27
CA SER A 85 10.42 -2.10 19.59
C SER A 85 10.18 -3.31 18.67
N PRO A 86 9.24 -4.21 19.01
CA PRO A 86 9.01 -5.41 18.22
C PRO A 86 8.49 -5.05 16.83
N THR A 87 8.95 -5.78 15.81
CA THR A 87 8.48 -5.65 14.43
C THR A 87 7.28 -6.56 14.21
N ILE A 88 6.18 -6.01 13.71
CA ILE A 88 4.93 -6.74 13.46
C ILE A 88 4.71 -6.86 11.95
N PHE A 89 4.57 -8.10 11.46
CA PHE A 89 4.22 -8.38 10.07
C PHE A 89 2.72 -8.70 9.97
N ILE A 90 1.99 -7.97 9.13
CA ILE A 90 0.58 -8.23 8.84
C ILE A 90 0.51 -9.02 7.54
N LEU A 91 0.08 -10.28 7.64
CA LEU A 91 0.09 -11.23 6.53
C LEU A 91 -1.27 -11.29 5.85
N SER A 92 -1.25 -11.29 4.52
CA SER A 92 -2.41 -11.71 3.73
C SER A 92 -2.48 -13.24 3.71
N PRO A 93 -3.68 -13.84 3.50
CA PRO A 93 -3.80 -15.29 3.38
C PRO A 93 -2.82 -15.86 2.34
N GLY A 94 -2.03 -16.86 2.74
CA GLY A 94 -1.03 -17.50 1.88
C GLY A 94 0.34 -16.82 1.83
N ALA A 95 0.52 -15.66 2.46
CA ALA A 95 1.84 -15.07 2.66
C ALA A 95 2.49 -15.64 3.93
N ASP A 96 3.73 -16.13 3.81
CA ASP A 96 4.53 -16.64 4.93
C ASP A 96 5.95 -16.03 4.89
N PRO A 97 6.31 -15.16 5.84
CA PRO A 97 7.60 -14.49 5.88
C PRO A 97 8.71 -15.35 6.53
N GLN A 98 8.37 -16.53 7.08
CA GLN A 98 9.26 -17.28 7.96
C GLN A 98 10.57 -17.66 7.27
N ALA A 99 10.50 -18.14 6.02
CA ALA A 99 11.69 -18.56 5.28
C ALA A 99 12.65 -17.40 5.01
N ASP A 100 12.13 -16.24 4.62
CA ASP A 100 12.93 -15.05 4.32
C ASP A 100 13.55 -14.45 5.60
N ILE A 101 12.80 -14.42 6.71
CA ILE A 101 13.30 -13.96 8.01
C ILE A 101 14.39 -14.91 8.53
N GLN A 102 14.20 -16.23 8.37
CA GLN A 102 15.20 -17.23 8.76
C GLN A 102 16.50 -17.09 7.95
N ALA A 103 16.39 -16.89 6.64
CA ALA A 103 17.53 -16.64 5.77
C ALA A 103 18.29 -15.37 6.21
N LEU A 104 17.56 -14.27 6.44
CA LEU A 104 18.16 -13.01 6.91
C LEU A 104 18.85 -13.16 8.27
N ALA A 105 18.22 -13.87 9.23
CA ALA A 105 18.83 -14.12 10.53
C ALA A 105 20.15 -14.90 10.39
N CYS A 106 20.16 -15.95 9.55
CA CYS A 106 21.38 -16.70 9.24
C CYS A 106 22.47 -15.82 8.63
N ASP A 107 22.13 -15.00 7.63
CA ASP A 107 23.07 -14.11 6.93
C ASP A 107 23.70 -13.08 7.88
N LEU A 108 22.92 -12.59 8.85
CA LEU A 108 23.37 -11.64 9.87
C LEU A 108 24.04 -12.30 11.09
N GLY A 109 24.05 -13.63 11.16
CA GLY A 109 24.62 -14.39 12.28
C GLY A 109 23.78 -14.36 13.56
N PHE A 110 22.48 -14.08 13.46
CA PHE A 110 21.54 -14.17 14.58
C PHE A 110 20.93 -15.57 14.68
N GLU A 111 20.83 -16.08 15.90
CA GLU A 111 19.97 -17.23 16.17
C GLU A 111 18.50 -16.78 16.09
N LEU A 112 17.64 -17.60 15.50
CA LEU A 112 16.20 -17.38 15.42
C LEU A 112 15.45 -18.52 16.13
N LYS A 113 14.56 -18.16 17.06
CA LYS A 113 13.63 -19.09 17.71
C LYS A 113 12.23 -18.84 17.21
N PHE A 114 11.52 -19.91 16.89
CA PHE A 114 10.14 -19.86 16.42
C PHE A 114 9.19 -20.41 17.47
N VAL A 115 8.08 -19.70 17.70
CA VAL A 115 6.99 -20.15 18.56
C VAL A 115 5.66 -19.91 17.85
N SER A 116 4.92 -20.99 17.57
CA SER A 116 3.55 -20.88 17.12
C SER A 116 2.64 -20.49 18.29
N LEU A 117 1.89 -19.41 18.15
CA LEU A 117 0.88 -18.91 19.07
C LEU A 117 -0.42 -19.70 18.89
N GLY A 118 -0.45 -20.90 19.46
CA GLY A 118 -1.65 -21.72 19.60
C GLY A 118 -2.28 -21.63 20.99
N GLN A 119 -3.37 -22.36 21.18
CA GLN A 119 -3.97 -22.56 22.50
C GLN A 119 -2.92 -23.14 23.46
N GLY A 120 -2.69 -22.46 24.59
CA GLY A 120 -1.72 -22.88 25.61
C GLY A 120 -0.26 -22.49 25.36
N GLN A 121 0.06 -21.76 24.28
CA GLN A 121 1.45 -21.40 23.94
C GLN A 121 1.96 -20.11 24.61
N GLY A 122 1.09 -19.37 25.32
CA GLY A 122 1.46 -18.14 26.01
C GLY A 122 2.67 -18.27 26.95
N PRO A 123 2.71 -19.27 27.86
CA PRO A 123 3.86 -19.47 28.74
C PRO A 123 5.17 -19.74 27.98
N VAL A 124 5.11 -20.53 26.91
CA VAL A 124 6.29 -20.87 26.07
C VAL A 124 6.78 -19.63 25.32
N ALA A 125 5.88 -18.84 24.74
CA ALA A 125 6.21 -17.59 24.07
C ALA A 125 6.89 -16.59 25.02
N MET A 126 6.34 -16.42 26.23
CA MET A 126 6.91 -15.53 27.24
C MET A 126 8.31 -15.98 27.70
N GLN A 127 8.49 -17.27 27.94
CA GLN A 127 9.81 -17.81 28.28
C GLN A 127 10.82 -17.58 27.15
N THR A 128 10.42 -17.85 25.91
CA THR A 128 11.29 -17.66 24.73
C THR A 128 11.67 -16.19 24.55
N LEU A 129 10.74 -15.26 24.77
CA LEU A 129 11.02 -13.83 24.77
C LEU A 129 12.01 -13.42 25.88
N ASP A 130 11.86 -13.94 27.09
CA ASP A 130 12.77 -13.68 28.20
C ASP A 130 14.19 -14.21 27.91
N GLU A 131 14.30 -15.37 27.28
CA GLU A 131 15.57 -15.94 26.83
C GLU A 131 16.17 -15.10 25.69
N GLY A 132 15.38 -14.67 24.72
CA GLY A 132 15.80 -13.81 23.61
C GLY A 132 16.31 -12.46 24.09
N LYS A 133 15.63 -11.86 25.07
CA LYS A 133 16.08 -10.62 25.72
C LYS A 133 17.43 -10.78 26.41
N ARG A 134 17.71 -11.93 27.04
CA ARG A 134 18.97 -12.17 27.77
C ARG A 134 20.14 -12.49 26.84
N HIS A 135 19.90 -13.26 25.77
CA HIS A 135 20.96 -13.78 24.90
C HIS A 135 21.10 -13.01 23.57
N GLY A 136 20.15 -12.13 23.23
CA GLY A 136 20.20 -11.32 22.02
C GLY A 136 19.81 -12.07 20.73
N HIS A 137 19.06 -13.17 20.83
CA HIS A 137 18.55 -13.89 19.66
C HIS A 137 17.17 -13.37 19.24
N TRP A 138 16.81 -13.63 17.98
CA TRP A 138 15.52 -13.24 17.42
C TRP A 138 14.45 -14.23 17.85
N VAL A 139 13.25 -13.73 18.13
CA VAL A 139 12.08 -14.55 18.46
C VAL A 139 10.98 -14.22 17.48
N LEU A 140 10.58 -15.20 16.68
CA LEU A 140 9.45 -15.12 15.76
C LEU A 140 8.24 -15.79 16.40
N LEU A 141 7.17 -15.02 16.58
CA LEU A 141 5.90 -15.47 17.13
C LEU A 141 4.86 -15.50 16.01
N GLN A 142 4.19 -16.64 15.80
CA GLN A 142 3.22 -16.84 14.72
C GLN A 142 1.91 -17.44 15.19
#